data_AF-A0A1V9FMY1-F1
#
_entry.id   AF-A0A1V9FMY1-F1
#
_cell.length_a   1.000
_cell.length_b   1.000
_cell.length_c   1.000
_cell.angle_alpha   90.00
_cell.angle_beta   90.00
_cell.angle_gamma   90.00
#
_symmetry.space_group_name_H-M   'P 1'
#
loop_
_entity.id
_entity.type
_entity.pdbx_description
1 polymer ?
#
loop_
_entity_poly.entity_id
_entity_poly.type
_entity_poly.pdbx_seq_one_letter_code
_entity_poly.pdbx_strand_id
1 'polypeptide(L)'
;MPIQNYGVLKGQVFESLRATAQSEHFQILINRGHTPHRIAINTKSSEAPSQVLYYASNDFHHEITDALAQSNLANGFTPLESKPGTLALDFIRRNLFNRSEMVPLPSRGPGDNDDLNDRLDFFVQQAMRDSSAIVYAFGQHWQDASGADKYFPEVNPSTGIHDIHMNQGNPKGAYFGDNGIWQDGGLLFHFASRNRWAAVFTAFQSQSFHTDDHTGNPISDPQPAPAKAGVRIIAALVNPEGDDPGKEYIILLNKTNKDINLAGWQIVDKLKKSDVIGNKVLPAGDTLRIQLTGQGAQLTNKGGNITLLNKENLKIDGVTYTKEDAAIEDQLVEL
;
A
#
# COMPACT_ATOMS: atom_id res chain seq x y z
N MET A 1 -10.02 -17.69 3.74
CA MET A 1 -10.05 -17.65 2.25
C MET A 1 -9.70 -16.23 1.89
N PRO A 2 -9.03 -15.95 0.74
CA PRO A 2 -8.82 -14.57 0.30
C PRO A 2 -10.13 -13.78 0.33
N ILE A 3 -10.01 -12.46 0.49
CA ILE A 3 -11.13 -11.56 0.73
C ILE A 3 -12.18 -11.70 -0.37
N GLN A 4 -13.45 -11.90 0.01
CA GLN A 4 -14.49 -12.28 -0.95
C GLN A 4 -15.08 -11.10 -1.74
N ASN A 5 -15.11 -9.91 -1.14
CA ASN A 5 -15.70 -8.69 -1.73
C ASN A 5 -14.72 -7.51 -1.63
N TYR A 6 -13.52 -7.69 -2.19
CA TYR A 6 -12.51 -6.65 -2.17
C TYR A 6 -12.90 -5.45 -3.04
N GLY A 7 -12.63 -4.24 -2.55
CA GLY A 7 -12.83 -3.03 -3.34
C GLY A 7 -12.49 -1.75 -2.59
N VAL A 8 -13.04 -0.65 -3.08
CA VAL A 8 -12.86 0.69 -2.52
C VAL A 8 -14.19 1.32 -2.20
N LEU A 9 -14.31 1.86 -0.99
CA LEU A 9 -15.44 2.67 -0.53
C LEU A 9 -15.04 4.14 -0.57
N LYS A 10 -15.72 4.93 -1.41
CA LYS A 10 -15.46 6.35 -1.62
C LYS A 10 -16.55 7.22 -0.98
N GLY A 11 -16.16 8.29 -0.28
CA GLY A 11 -17.13 9.27 0.19
C GLY A 11 -16.57 10.41 1.02
N GLN A 12 -17.47 11.26 1.51
CA GLN A 12 -17.16 12.35 2.44
C GLN A 12 -17.36 11.88 3.87
N VAL A 13 -16.39 12.19 4.73
CA VAL A 13 -16.44 11.88 6.17
C VAL A 13 -17.44 12.79 6.86
N PHE A 14 -18.33 12.23 7.68
CA PHE A 14 -19.30 12.99 8.45
C PHE A 14 -19.08 12.89 9.96
N GLU A 15 -18.82 11.70 10.47
CA GLU A 15 -18.71 11.44 11.91
C GLU A 15 -17.74 10.29 12.17
N SER A 16 -17.12 10.26 13.35
CA SER A 16 -16.29 9.15 13.79
C SER A 16 -16.53 8.77 15.25
N LEU A 17 -16.28 7.50 15.56
CA LEU A 17 -16.28 6.97 16.92
C LEU A 17 -14.94 6.28 17.17
N ARG A 18 -14.23 6.72 18.21
CA ARG A 18 -13.00 6.07 18.67
C ARG A 18 -13.29 4.65 19.14
N ALA A 19 -12.33 3.75 18.94
CA ALA A 19 -12.38 2.41 19.50
C ALA A 19 -12.45 2.48 21.05
N THR A 20 -13.12 1.50 21.68
CA THR A 20 -13.26 1.36 23.14
C THR A 20 -12.69 0.01 23.61
N ALA A 21 -12.58 -0.21 24.94
CA ALA A 21 -12.13 -1.51 25.45
C ALA A 21 -13.12 -2.64 25.09
N GLN A 22 -14.36 -2.26 24.76
CA GLN A 22 -15.46 -3.13 24.36
C GLN A 22 -15.66 -3.17 22.84
N SER A 23 -14.97 -2.34 22.06
CA SER A 23 -15.06 -2.27 20.60
C SER A 23 -13.70 -1.95 20.00
N GLU A 24 -13.07 -2.94 19.38
CA GLU A 24 -11.69 -2.86 18.89
C GLU A 24 -11.54 -2.09 17.56
N HIS A 25 -12.62 -1.48 17.06
CA HIS A 25 -12.65 -0.82 15.77
C HIS A 25 -12.88 0.69 15.90
N PHE A 26 -12.07 1.49 15.20
CA PHE A 26 -12.37 2.89 14.93
C PHE A 26 -13.43 2.95 13.84
N GLN A 27 -14.51 3.69 14.07
CA GLN A 27 -15.65 3.77 13.16
C GLN A 27 -15.69 5.13 12.49
N ILE A 28 -15.95 5.15 11.18
CA ILE A 28 -16.22 6.38 10.44
C ILE A 28 -17.54 6.21 9.70
N LEU A 29 -18.40 7.21 9.81
CA LEU A 29 -19.58 7.38 8.98
C LEU A 29 -19.23 8.27 7.80
N ILE A 30 -19.55 7.80 6.59
CA ILE A 30 -19.44 8.58 5.37
C ILE A 30 -20.79 8.75 4.69
N ASN A 31 -20.92 9.80 3.86
CA ASN A 31 -22.06 10.04 2.97
C ASN A 31 -23.43 10.08 3.70
N ARG A 32 -23.47 10.62 4.93
CA ARG A 32 -24.72 10.83 5.70
C ARG A 32 -25.81 11.46 4.83
N GLY A 33 -27.01 10.90 4.86
CA GLY A 33 -28.17 11.36 4.08
C GLY A 33 -28.17 11.01 2.59
N HIS A 34 -27.04 10.59 2.02
CA HIS A 34 -26.90 10.28 0.60
C HIS A 34 -26.09 8.99 0.42
N THR A 35 -26.73 7.83 0.63
CA THR A 35 -26.10 6.49 0.69
C THR A 35 -25.05 6.36 1.79
N PRO A 36 -25.46 6.42 3.08
CA PRO A 36 -24.53 6.34 4.20
C PRO A 36 -23.88 4.95 4.30
N HIS A 37 -22.59 4.92 4.63
CA HIS A 37 -21.82 3.69 4.84
C HIS A 37 -20.92 3.83 6.07
N ARG A 38 -20.54 2.70 6.67
CA ARG A 38 -19.56 2.65 7.76
C ARG A 38 -18.20 2.17 7.26
N ILE A 39 -17.12 2.80 7.72
CA ILE A 39 -15.76 2.31 7.60
C ILE A 39 -15.33 1.82 8.98
N ALA A 40 -14.92 0.56 9.11
CA ALA A 40 -14.50 -0.05 10.36
C ALA A 40 -13.02 -0.46 10.31
N ILE A 41 -12.19 0.17 11.13
CA ILE A 41 -10.72 0.01 11.08
C ILE A 41 -10.25 -0.69 12.36
N ASN A 42 -9.52 -1.80 12.21
CA ASN A 42 -8.95 -2.53 13.34
C ASN A 42 -7.93 -1.67 14.09
N THR A 43 -8.12 -1.50 15.41
CA THR A 43 -7.17 -0.77 16.28
C THR A 43 -6.31 -1.67 17.14
N LYS A 44 -6.55 -2.98 17.09
CA LYS A 44 -5.89 -3.98 17.91
C LYS A 44 -5.94 -5.34 17.21
N SER A 45 -4.92 -6.17 17.42
CA SER A 45 -4.97 -7.59 17.07
C SER A 45 -5.58 -8.44 18.19
N SER A 46 -6.32 -9.47 17.81
CA SER A 46 -6.76 -10.56 18.70
C SER A 46 -5.61 -11.49 19.12
N GLU A 47 -4.48 -11.46 18.40
CA GLU A 47 -3.26 -12.23 18.68
C GLU A 47 -2.17 -11.36 19.34
N ALA A 48 -1.25 -11.99 20.08
CA ALA A 48 -0.09 -11.29 20.64
C ALA A 48 1.07 -11.23 19.62
N PRO A 49 1.79 -10.10 19.49
CA PRO A 49 1.54 -8.83 20.19
C PRO A 49 0.34 -8.07 19.60
N SER A 50 -0.53 -7.57 20.48
CA SER A 50 -1.80 -6.94 20.08
C SER A 50 -1.66 -5.56 19.43
N GLN A 51 -0.46 -4.98 19.50
CA GLN A 51 -0.08 -3.73 18.86
C GLN A 51 -0.10 -3.87 17.33
N VAL A 52 -0.64 -2.86 16.67
CA VAL A 52 -0.74 -2.80 15.21
C VAL A 52 0.41 -1.95 14.67
N LEU A 53 1.06 -2.42 13.61
CA LEU A 53 2.02 -1.61 12.86
C LEU A 53 1.27 -0.52 12.12
N TYR A 54 1.79 0.69 12.19
CA TYR A 54 1.17 1.86 11.60
C TYR A 54 2.18 2.65 10.78
N TYR A 55 1.77 3.07 9.59
CA TYR A 55 2.42 4.10 8.81
C TYR A 55 1.37 5.08 8.30
N ALA A 56 1.75 6.36 8.24
CA ALA A 56 0.98 7.34 7.52
C ALA A 56 1.87 8.40 6.89
N SER A 57 1.42 8.91 5.74
CA SER A 57 1.97 10.11 5.12
C SER A 57 0.89 11.18 5.04
N ASN A 58 1.26 12.40 5.42
CA ASN A 58 0.40 13.58 5.33
C ASN A 58 0.52 14.32 3.99
N ASP A 59 1.45 13.88 3.15
CA ASP A 59 1.71 14.33 1.77
C ASP A 59 2.15 13.11 0.95
N PHE A 60 1.19 12.26 0.64
CA PHE A 60 1.41 10.96 0.02
C PHE A 60 1.51 11.08 -1.50
N HIS A 61 2.70 10.80 -2.03
CA HIS A 61 2.99 10.80 -3.47
C HIS A 61 3.17 9.37 -3.95
N HIS A 62 2.32 8.91 -4.86
CA HIS A 62 2.37 7.56 -5.43
C HIS A 62 1.47 7.48 -6.65
N GLU A 63 1.82 6.69 -7.68
CA GLU A 63 0.97 6.54 -8.90
C GLU A 63 -0.50 6.14 -8.65
N ILE A 64 -0.85 5.57 -7.48
CA ILE A 64 -2.24 5.23 -7.13
C ILE A 64 -3.09 6.49 -6.92
N THR A 65 -2.51 7.61 -6.48
CA THR A 65 -3.25 8.86 -6.28
C THR A 65 -3.75 9.41 -7.62
N ASP A 66 -2.91 9.36 -8.65
CA ASP A 66 -3.28 9.74 -10.02
C ASP A 66 -4.31 8.78 -10.60
N ALA A 67 -4.11 7.47 -10.41
CA ALA A 67 -5.06 6.46 -10.88
C ALA A 67 -6.44 6.65 -10.24
N LEU A 68 -6.50 6.97 -8.94
CA LEU A 68 -7.75 7.28 -8.24
C LEU A 68 -8.38 8.58 -8.72
N ALA A 69 -7.60 9.64 -8.93
CA ALA A 69 -8.10 10.91 -9.46
C ALA A 69 -8.74 10.75 -10.85
N GLN A 70 -8.19 9.86 -11.69
CA GLN A 70 -8.66 9.63 -13.06
C GLN A 70 -9.76 8.56 -13.18
N SER A 71 -9.98 7.77 -12.14
CA SER A 71 -10.88 6.60 -12.16
C SER A 71 -12.38 6.92 -12.26
N ASN A 72 -12.80 8.17 -12.04
CA ASN A 72 -14.21 8.59 -12.05
C ASN A 72 -15.15 7.73 -11.19
N LEU A 73 -14.65 7.18 -10.07
CA LEU A 73 -15.47 6.38 -9.14
C LEU A 73 -16.66 7.17 -8.61
N ALA A 74 -17.84 6.55 -8.57
CA ALA A 74 -19.00 7.09 -7.87
C ALA A 74 -18.79 7.06 -6.35
N ASN A 75 -19.57 7.86 -5.60
CA ASN A 75 -19.64 7.71 -4.15
C ASN A 75 -20.28 6.37 -3.79
N GLY A 76 -19.80 5.73 -2.73
CA GLY A 76 -20.18 4.37 -2.34
C GLY A 76 -19.11 3.34 -2.66
N PHE A 77 -19.48 2.06 -2.59
CA PHE A 77 -18.57 0.95 -2.82
C PHE A 77 -18.40 0.64 -4.30
N THR A 78 -17.16 0.43 -4.73
CA THR A 78 -16.80 -0.10 -6.05
C THR A 78 -15.96 -1.37 -5.89
N PRO A 79 -16.41 -2.53 -6.39
CA PRO A 79 -15.61 -3.75 -6.42
C PRO A 79 -14.33 -3.55 -7.24
N LEU A 80 -13.22 -4.13 -6.79
CA LEU A 80 -11.95 -4.10 -7.51
C LEU A 80 -11.45 -5.52 -7.76
N GLU A 81 -10.86 -5.74 -8.94
CA GLU A 81 -10.17 -6.99 -9.22
C GLU A 81 -8.79 -7.00 -8.55
N SER A 82 -8.49 -8.05 -7.80
CA SER A 82 -7.20 -8.27 -7.12
C SER A 82 -6.10 -8.69 -8.10
N LYS A 83 -5.67 -7.77 -8.97
CA LYS A 83 -4.59 -8.00 -9.94
C LYS A 83 -3.73 -6.75 -10.18
N PRO A 84 -2.49 -6.92 -10.70
CA PRO A 84 -1.63 -5.79 -11.07
C PRO A 84 -2.30 -4.83 -12.05
N GLY A 85 -1.94 -3.54 -11.96
CA GLY A 85 -2.44 -2.49 -12.85
C GLY A 85 -3.88 -2.02 -12.57
N THR A 86 -4.54 -2.54 -11.54
CA THR A 86 -5.84 -2.03 -11.08
C THR A 86 -5.67 -1.00 -9.95
N LEU A 87 -6.77 -0.53 -9.36
CA LEU A 87 -6.74 0.29 -8.14
C LEU A 87 -6.49 -0.51 -6.86
N ALA A 88 -6.36 -1.84 -6.94
CA ALA A 88 -6.12 -2.68 -5.78
C ALA A 88 -4.81 -2.33 -5.07
N LEU A 89 -4.83 -2.35 -3.75
CA LEU A 89 -3.65 -2.12 -2.93
C LEU A 89 -2.89 -3.42 -2.69
N ASP A 90 -1.57 -3.30 -2.70
CA ASP A 90 -0.65 -4.36 -2.27
C ASP A 90 0.60 -3.70 -1.67
N PHE A 91 0.83 -3.87 -0.38
CA PHE A 91 1.89 -3.20 0.36
C PHE A 91 3.26 -3.57 -0.19
N ILE A 92 3.42 -4.82 -0.62
CA ILE A 92 4.71 -5.37 -1.06
C ILE A 92 4.89 -5.16 -2.57
N ARG A 93 3.91 -5.56 -3.37
CA ARG A 93 4.01 -5.60 -4.85
C ARG A 93 3.76 -4.25 -5.49
N ARG A 94 3.01 -3.36 -4.80
CA ARG A 94 2.78 -2.00 -5.26
C ARG A 94 3.82 -1.00 -4.74
N ASN A 95 4.67 -1.39 -3.79
CA ASN A 95 5.66 -0.51 -3.15
C ASN A 95 5.01 0.71 -2.46
N LEU A 96 3.88 0.53 -1.78
CA LEU A 96 3.09 1.66 -1.23
C LEU A 96 3.87 2.55 -0.26
N PHE A 97 4.81 1.97 0.51
CA PHE A 97 5.65 2.67 1.47
C PHE A 97 6.84 1.77 1.86
N ASN A 98 7.83 2.34 2.55
CA ASN A 98 8.92 1.55 3.10
C ASN A 98 8.51 0.96 4.45
N ARG A 99 8.47 -0.37 4.57
CA ARG A 99 8.12 -1.06 5.82
C ARG A 99 8.95 -0.61 7.02
N SER A 100 10.18 -0.12 6.83
CA SER A 100 11.01 0.40 7.94
C SER A 100 10.41 1.62 8.64
N GLU A 101 9.49 2.31 7.98
CA GLU A 101 8.78 3.48 8.50
C GLU A 101 7.54 3.10 9.32
N MET A 102 7.11 1.84 9.30
CA MET A 102 6.02 1.40 10.16
C MET A 102 6.46 1.29 11.61
N VAL A 103 5.70 1.91 12.49
CA VAL A 103 5.90 1.88 13.94
C VAL A 103 4.80 1.08 14.63
N PRO A 104 5.12 0.21 15.61
CA PRO A 104 4.10 -0.47 16.40
C PRO A 104 3.44 0.55 17.33
N LEU A 105 2.12 0.66 17.27
CA LEU A 105 1.34 1.49 18.17
C LEU A 105 0.41 0.64 19.05
N PRO A 106 0.25 1.01 20.33
CA PRO A 106 -0.81 0.44 21.14
C PRO A 106 -2.18 0.87 20.61
N SER A 107 -3.20 0.08 20.91
CA SER A 107 -4.59 0.46 20.64
C SER A 107 -5.05 1.66 21.49
N ARG A 108 -4.42 1.85 22.66
CA ARG A 108 -4.68 2.91 23.63
C ARG A 108 -3.42 3.31 24.36
N GLY A 109 -3.21 4.61 24.55
CA GLY A 109 -2.20 5.14 25.45
C GLY A 109 -2.77 6.27 26.31
N PRO A 110 -2.03 6.69 27.35
CA PRO A 110 -2.49 7.70 28.30
C PRO A 110 -2.34 9.15 27.81
N GLY A 111 -1.61 9.41 26.72
CA GLY A 111 -1.30 10.74 26.21
C GLY A 111 -1.84 10.99 24.81
N ASP A 112 -1.67 12.23 24.32
CA ASP A 112 -2.09 12.58 22.96
C ASP A 112 -1.08 12.07 21.92
N ASN A 113 -1.60 11.53 20.81
CA ASN A 113 -0.84 11.03 19.66
C ASN A 113 0.03 9.79 19.95
N ASP A 114 -0.30 9.05 21.00
CA ASP A 114 0.45 7.87 21.43
C ASP A 114 -0.19 6.54 21.01
N ASP A 115 -1.42 6.59 20.48
CA ASP A 115 -2.20 5.41 20.08
C ASP A 115 -2.80 5.49 18.67
N LEU A 116 -3.33 4.36 18.19
CA LEU A 116 -3.93 4.31 16.85
C LEU A 116 -5.21 5.14 16.71
N ASN A 117 -5.97 5.36 17.80
CA ASN A 117 -7.15 6.21 17.73
C ASN A 117 -6.78 7.65 17.44
N ASP A 118 -5.78 8.21 18.13
CA ASP A 118 -5.35 9.59 17.91
C ASP A 118 -4.81 9.78 16.49
N ARG A 119 -4.02 8.80 16.02
CA ARG A 119 -3.43 8.82 14.68
C ARG A 119 -4.48 8.77 13.58
N LEU A 120 -5.51 7.94 13.72
CA LEU A 120 -6.63 7.88 12.79
C LEU A 120 -7.49 9.14 12.89
N ASP A 121 -7.83 9.58 14.10
CA ASP A 121 -8.67 10.76 14.33
C ASP A 121 -8.05 12.02 13.73
N PHE A 122 -6.72 12.17 13.78
CA PHE A 122 -6.03 13.30 13.13
C PHE A 122 -6.41 13.49 11.66
N PHE A 123 -6.41 12.43 10.85
CA PHE A 123 -6.77 12.52 9.42
C PHE A 123 -8.28 12.68 9.23
N VAL A 124 -9.08 11.99 10.03
CA VAL A 124 -10.54 12.00 9.97
C VAL A 124 -11.09 13.38 10.33
N GLN A 125 -10.59 14.02 11.39
CA GLN A 125 -10.96 15.38 11.77
C GLN A 125 -10.56 16.42 10.73
N GLN A 126 -9.43 16.24 10.03
CA GLN A 126 -9.10 17.09 8.89
C GLN A 126 -10.11 16.93 7.75
N ALA A 127 -10.48 15.69 7.43
CA ALA A 127 -11.46 15.41 6.39
C ALA A 127 -12.85 15.98 6.73
N MET A 128 -13.31 15.87 7.99
CA MET A 128 -14.59 16.44 8.43
C MET A 128 -14.64 17.96 8.33
N ARG A 129 -13.50 18.65 8.47
CA ARG A 129 -13.42 20.12 8.43
C ARG A 129 -13.24 20.68 7.02
N ASP A 130 -12.95 19.84 6.04
CA ASP A 130 -12.72 20.24 4.66
C ASP A 130 -13.80 19.62 3.76
N SER A 131 -14.73 20.44 3.28
CA SER A 131 -15.82 19.98 2.40
C SER A 131 -15.34 19.44 1.05
N SER A 132 -14.07 19.68 0.68
CA SER A 132 -13.45 19.10 -0.52
C SER A 132 -12.78 17.75 -0.25
N ALA A 133 -12.69 17.32 1.01
CA ALA A 133 -12.03 16.08 1.36
C ALA A 133 -12.86 14.85 0.99
N ILE A 134 -12.21 13.89 0.33
CA ILE A 134 -12.77 12.59 0.00
C ILE A 134 -11.89 11.51 0.63
N VAL A 135 -12.52 10.55 1.31
CA VAL A 135 -11.86 9.32 1.78
C VAL A 135 -12.10 8.19 0.77
N TYR A 136 -11.04 7.39 0.56
CA TYR A 136 -11.02 6.14 -0.17
C TYR A 136 -10.55 5.06 0.80
N ALA A 137 -11.46 4.21 1.25
CA ALA A 137 -11.16 3.09 2.13
C ALA A 137 -11.12 1.79 1.33
N PHE A 138 -10.05 1.02 1.47
CA PHE A 138 -9.84 -0.26 0.78
C PHE A 138 -9.94 -1.41 1.77
N GLY A 139 -10.54 -2.52 1.33
CA GLY A 139 -10.74 -3.70 2.16
C GLY A 139 -11.92 -4.54 1.69
N GLN A 140 -12.52 -5.29 2.62
CA GLN A 140 -13.68 -6.14 2.35
C GLN A 140 -14.98 -5.38 2.56
N HIS A 141 -15.87 -5.39 1.57
CA HIS A 141 -17.22 -4.86 1.73
C HIS A 141 -18.15 -5.86 2.41
N TRP A 142 -18.96 -5.36 3.35
CA TRP A 142 -20.07 -6.10 3.93
C TRP A 142 -21.40 -5.45 3.60
N GLN A 143 -22.43 -6.29 3.53
CA GLN A 143 -23.82 -5.89 3.48
C GLN A 143 -24.63 -6.84 4.35
N ASP A 144 -25.36 -6.28 5.31
CA ASP A 144 -26.21 -7.02 6.23
C ASP A 144 -27.62 -6.44 6.21
N ALA A 145 -28.53 -7.19 5.59
CA ALA A 145 -29.93 -6.81 5.43
C ALA A 145 -30.79 -7.05 6.69
N SER A 146 -30.21 -7.56 7.79
CA SER A 146 -30.97 -7.89 9.01
C SER A 146 -31.44 -6.67 9.81
N GLY A 147 -30.88 -5.49 9.55
CA GLY A 147 -31.32 -4.25 10.16
C GLY A 147 -30.34 -3.09 10.03
N ALA A 148 -30.59 -2.06 10.83
CA ALA A 148 -29.73 -0.88 10.92
C ALA A 148 -28.35 -1.21 11.52
N ASP A 149 -27.34 -0.45 11.13
CA ASP A 149 -25.99 -0.56 11.70
C ASP A 149 -25.99 -0.23 13.20
N LYS A 150 -25.20 -1.01 13.95
CA LYS A 150 -25.10 -0.91 15.42
C LYS A 150 -24.54 0.44 15.90
N TYR A 151 -23.60 1.03 15.16
CA TYR A 151 -22.94 2.28 15.54
C TYR A 151 -23.61 3.50 14.92
N PHE A 152 -24.10 3.37 13.69
CA PHE A 152 -24.74 4.44 12.96
C PHE A 152 -26.12 4.00 12.43
N PRO A 153 -27.20 4.11 13.23
CA PRO A 153 -28.52 3.56 12.85
C PRO A 153 -29.11 4.09 11.53
N GLU A 154 -28.61 5.21 11.04
CA GLU A 154 -28.95 5.77 9.71
C GLU A 154 -28.40 4.95 8.53
N VAL A 155 -27.36 4.15 8.75
CA VAL A 155 -26.89 3.14 7.81
C VAL A 155 -27.84 1.95 7.93
N ASN A 156 -28.88 1.94 7.11
CA ASN A 156 -29.92 0.92 7.13
C ASN A 156 -30.34 0.55 5.69
N PRO A 157 -30.09 -0.68 5.21
CA PRO A 157 -29.46 -1.78 5.93
C PRO A 157 -27.98 -1.52 6.28
N SER A 158 -27.46 -2.22 7.27
CA SER A 158 -26.04 -2.15 7.67
C SER A 158 -25.13 -2.47 6.48
N THR A 159 -24.25 -1.54 6.12
CA THR A 159 -23.32 -1.71 4.99
C THR A 159 -22.06 -0.85 5.18
N GLY A 160 -20.94 -1.34 4.67
CA GLY A 160 -19.66 -0.67 4.86
C GLY A 160 -18.45 -1.50 4.45
N ILE A 161 -17.27 -1.08 4.91
CA ILE A 161 -15.99 -1.74 4.59
C ILE A 161 -15.11 -1.99 5.82
N HIS A 162 -14.54 -3.20 5.92
CA HIS A 162 -13.64 -3.66 6.98
C HIS A 162 -12.37 -4.31 6.39
N ASP A 163 -11.55 -4.97 7.22
CA ASP A 163 -10.27 -5.57 6.82
C ASP A 163 -9.32 -4.54 6.18
N ILE A 164 -9.31 -3.35 6.78
CA ILE A 164 -8.53 -2.18 6.35
C ILE A 164 -7.12 -2.26 6.93
N HIS A 165 -6.39 -3.29 6.54
CA HIS A 165 -4.98 -3.52 6.89
C HIS A 165 -4.34 -4.44 5.84
N MET A 166 -3.05 -4.74 5.98
CA MET A 166 -2.40 -5.76 5.17
C MET A 166 -3.14 -7.10 5.26
N ASN A 167 -3.54 -7.68 4.14
CA ASN A 167 -4.35 -8.90 4.04
C ASN A 167 -3.54 -10.04 3.40
N GLN A 168 -2.28 -10.12 3.78
CA GLN A 168 -1.31 -11.11 3.35
C GLN A 168 -0.22 -11.31 4.41
N GLY A 169 0.58 -12.36 4.26
CA GLY A 169 1.69 -12.67 5.16
C GLY A 169 1.28 -13.22 6.53
N ASN A 170 0.02 -13.59 6.75
CA ASN A 170 -0.42 -14.26 7.97
C ASN A 170 0.33 -15.61 8.14
N PRO A 171 0.84 -15.92 9.34
CA PRO A 171 1.49 -17.20 9.62
C PRO A 171 0.47 -18.34 9.56
N LYS A 172 0.96 -19.58 9.50
CA LYS A 172 0.09 -20.76 9.57
C LYS A 172 -0.73 -20.72 10.86
N GLY A 173 -2.06 -20.77 10.74
CA GLY A 173 -2.98 -20.56 11.85
C GLY A 173 -4.39 -20.22 11.37
N ALA A 174 -5.20 -19.65 12.26
CA ALA A 174 -6.61 -19.35 12.00
C ALA A 174 -6.81 -18.40 10.81
N TYR A 175 -5.90 -17.44 10.61
CA TYR A 175 -5.99 -16.40 9.57
C TYR A 175 -5.14 -16.70 8.33
N PHE A 176 -4.48 -17.86 8.26
CA PHE A 176 -3.62 -18.22 7.12
C PHE A 176 -4.39 -18.25 5.81
N GLY A 177 -5.65 -18.70 5.88
CA GLY A 177 -6.50 -18.78 4.70
C GLY A 177 -6.83 -17.42 4.11
N ASP A 178 -6.63 -16.32 4.83
CA ASP A 178 -7.04 -14.97 4.41
C ASP A 178 -5.96 -14.29 3.56
N ASN A 179 -4.77 -14.89 3.49
CA ASN A 179 -3.68 -14.44 2.63
C ASN A 179 -4.09 -14.40 1.16
N GLY A 180 -3.73 -13.30 0.49
CA GLY A 180 -3.92 -13.13 -0.94
C GLY A 180 -3.22 -11.88 -1.44
N ILE A 181 -2.92 -11.87 -2.73
CA ILE A 181 -2.22 -10.76 -3.39
C ILE A 181 -3.22 -9.69 -3.84
N TRP A 182 -2.80 -8.42 -3.92
CA TRP A 182 -3.64 -7.31 -4.44
C TRP A 182 -5.01 -7.19 -3.75
N GLN A 183 -5.03 -7.34 -2.44
CA GLN A 183 -6.25 -7.21 -1.64
C GLN A 183 -5.99 -6.52 -0.29
N ASP A 184 -4.87 -5.80 -0.18
CA ASP A 184 -4.56 -5.10 1.06
C ASP A 184 -5.54 -3.94 1.28
N GLY A 185 -5.78 -3.65 2.55
CA GLY A 185 -6.59 -2.53 2.99
C GLY A 185 -5.76 -1.29 3.31
N GLY A 186 -6.43 -0.14 3.37
CA GLY A 186 -5.81 1.14 3.67
C GLY A 186 -6.78 2.30 3.53
N LEU A 187 -6.38 3.47 4.00
CA LEU A 187 -7.14 4.72 3.84
C LEU A 187 -6.33 5.72 3.05
N LEU A 188 -6.91 6.27 2.00
CA LEU A 188 -6.38 7.43 1.30
C LEU A 188 -7.37 8.59 1.44
N PHE A 189 -6.86 9.78 1.68
CA PHE A 189 -7.63 11.02 1.79
C PHE A 189 -7.15 11.99 0.72
N HIS A 190 -8.07 12.48 -0.11
CA HIS A 190 -7.78 13.53 -1.09
C HIS A 190 -8.38 14.84 -0.62
N PHE A 191 -7.52 15.82 -0.34
CA PHE A 191 -7.90 17.20 0.01
C PHE A 191 -7.79 18.07 -1.24
N ALA A 192 -8.85 18.07 -2.07
CA ALA A 192 -8.82 18.71 -3.39
C ALA A 192 -8.54 20.23 -3.30
N SER A 193 -9.00 20.90 -2.24
CA SER A 193 -8.72 22.33 -1.99
C SER A 193 -7.23 22.67 -1.88
N ARG A 194 -6.38 21.67 -1.58
CA ARG A 194 -4.94 21.82 -1.37
C ARG A 194 -4.10 20.98 -2.34
N ASN A 195 -4.75 20.29 -3.28
CA ASN A 195 -4.13 19.28 -4.15
C ASN A 195 -3.20 18.32 -3.38
N ARG A 196 -3.71 17.76 -2.29
CA ARG A 196 -2.89 16.96 -1.36
C ARG A 196 -3.54 15.62 -1.07
N TRP A 197 -2.73 14.58 -1.08
CA TRP A 197 -3.13 13.25 -0.63
C TRP A 197 -2.51 12.94 0.73
N ALA A 198 -3.26 12.23 1.57
CA ALA A 198 -2.73 11.59 2.75
C ALA A 198 -3.08 10.10 2.71
N ALA A 199 -2.25 9.27 3.32
CA ALA A 199 -2.46 7.83 3.36
C ALA A 199 -2.19 7.28 4.75
N VAL A 200 -2.96 6.26 5.14
CA VAL A 200 -2.80 5.48 6.37
C VAL A 200 -2.81 4.00 6.02
N PHE A 201 -1.77 3.29 6.46
CA PHE A 201 -1.60 1.86 6.24
C PHE A 201 -1.29 1.17 7.58
N THR A 202 -1.93 0.03 7.80
CA THR A 202 -1.78 -0.76 9.02
C THR A 202 -1.51 -2.23 8.71
N ALA A 203 -0.77 -2.90 9.59
CA ALA A 203 -0.48 -4.33 9.48
C ALA A 203 -0.35 -4.95 10.87
N PHE A 204 -0.61 -6.25 11.01
CA PHE A 204 -0.33 -6.96 12.25
C PHE A 204 1.15 -7.32 12.34
N GLN A 205 1.71 -7.28 13.55
CA GLN A 205 3.12 -7.64 13.77
C GLN A 205 3.43 -9.12 13.50
N SER A 206 2.41 -9.98 13.54
CA SER A 206 2.51 -11.38 13.16
C SER A 206 2.61 -11.59 11.64
N GLN A 207 2.41 -10.55 10.82
CA GLN A 207 2.44 -10.67 9.37
C GLN A 207 3.85 -10.52 8.80
N SER A 208 4.16 -11.35 7.81
CA SER A 208 5.40 -11.26 7.04
C SER A 208 5.27 -10.28 5.88
N PHE A 209 6.30 -9.44 5.71
CA PHE A 209 6.45 -8.54 4.55
C PHE A 209 7.23 -9.17 3.40
N HIS A 210 7.56 -10.45 3.52
CA HIS A 210 7.98 -11.28 2.40
C HIS A 210 6.94 -12.36 2.18
N THR A 211 6.28 -12.30 1.03
CA THR A 211 5.16 -13.19 0.69
C THR A 211 5.35 -13.78 -0.69
N ASP A 212 4.86 -14.99 -0.87
CA ASP A 212 4.80 -15.68 -2.15
C ASP A 212 3.98 -14.88 -3.17
N ASP A 213 4.49 -14.78 -4.38
CA ASP A 213 3.99 -13.83 -5.39
C ASP A 213 2.66 -14.24 -6.04
N HIS A 214 2.19 -15.46 -5.77
CA HIS A 214 0.93 -15.99 -6.28
C HIS A 214 -0.15 -16.10 -5.20
N THR A 215 0.25 -16.40 -3.97
CA THR A 215 -0.67 -16.74 -2.87
C THR A 215 -0.74 -15.69 -1.77
N GLY A 216 0.26 -14.81 -1.65
CA GLY A 216 0.35 -13.89 -0.51
C GLY A 216 0.75 -14.58 0.81
N ASN A 217 1.07 -15.88 0.77
CA ASN A 217 1.52 -16.61 1.96
C ASN A 217 2.94 -16.18 2.37
N PRO A 218 3.27 -16.18 3.67
CA PRO A 218 4.61 -15.84 4.14
C PRO A 218 5.65 -16.84 3.62
N ILE A 219 6.77 -16.32 3.08
CA ILE A 219 7.95 -17.11 2.69
C ILE A 219 9.09 -17.01 3.70
N SER A 220 9.00 -16.06 4.62
CA SER A 220 9.85 -15.97 5.80
C SER A 220 9.03 -15.63 7.02
N ASP A 221 9.59 -15.87 8.21
CA ASP A 221 9.00 -15.39 9.46
C ASP A 221 8.83 -13.87 9.44
N PRO A 222 7.89 -13.33 10.23
CA PRO A 222 7.74 -11.90 10.42
C PRO A 222 9.06 -11.29 10.86
N GLN A 223 9.66 -10.45 10.02
CA GLN A 223 10.93 -9.84 10.36
C GLN A 223 10.69 -8.77 11.45
N PRO A 224 11.43 -8.79 12.58
CA PRO A 224 11.62 -7.58 13.37
C PRO A 224 12.31 -6.52 12.49
N ALA A 225 12.19 -5.24 12.88
CA ALA A 225 12.59 -4.04 12.12
C ALA A 225 13.57 -4.31 10.96
N PRO A 226 13.22 -3.97 9.71
CA PRO A 226 13.87 -4.51 8.53
C PRO A 226 15.40 -4.29 8.57
N ALA A 227 16.14 -5.37 8.28
CA ALA A 227 17.56 -5.26 8.01
C ALA A 227 17.76 -4.28 6.85
N LYS A 228 18.69 -3.33 6.97
CA LYS A 228 18.99 -2.39 5.89
C LYS A 228 19.36 -3.19 4.63
N ALA A 229 18.57 -3.06 3.57
CA ALA A 229 18.83 -3.71 2.30
C ALA A 229 20.24 -3.32 1.81
N GLY A 230 21.05 -4.34 1.50
CA GLY A 230 22.42 -4.16 1.05
C GLY A 230 22.52 -3.59 -0.35
N VAL A 231 21.51 -3.82 -1.20
CA VAL A 231 21.40 -3.27 -2.55
C VAL A 231 20.15 -2.39 -2.62
N ARG A 232 20.25 -1.24 -3.27
CA ARG A 232 19.16 -0.29 -3.45
C ARG A 232 19.01 0.14 -4.92
N ILE A 233 17.79 0.38 -5.36
CA ILE A 233 17.52 1.17 -6.57
C ILE A 233 17.60 2.63 -6.14
N ILE A 234 18.43 3.44 -6.82
CA ILE A 234 18.65 4.85 -6.43
C ILE A 234 18.22 5.84 -7.52
N ALA A 235 18.10 5.38 -8.76
CA ALA A 235 17.60 6.20 -9.85
C ALA A 235 17.13 5.31 -11.01
N ALA A 236 16.31 5.87 -11.89
CA ALA A 236 15.95 5.25 -13.16
C ALA A 236 15.72 6.29 -14.27
N LEU A 237 15.95 5.88 -15.51
CA LEU A 237 15.44 6.59 -16.68
C LEU A 237 14.11 5.94 -17.08
N VAL A 238 13.01 6.65 -16.85
CA VAL A 238 11.63 6.17 -17.03
C VAL A 238 10.87 6.88 -18.16
N ASN A 239 11.51 7.87 -18.79
CA ASN A 239 10.95 8.64 -19.90
C ASN A 239 12.08 9.02 -20.89
N PRO A 240 12.65 8.05 -21.62
CA PRO A 240 13.69 8.33 -22.62
C PRO A 240 13.12 9.10 -23.84
N GLU A 241 13.95 9.82 -24.59
CA GLU A 241 13.51 10.49 -25.82
C GLU A 241 13.11 9.48 -26.92
N GLY A 242 11.97 9.70 -27.57
CA GLY A 242 11.45 8.88 -28.66
C GLY A 242 10.79 7.58 -28.17
N ASP A 243 10.95 6.48 -28.91
CA ASP A 243 10.37 5.19 -28.48
C ASP A 243 11.05 4.68 -27.20
N ASP A 244 10.26 4.40 -26.16
CA ASP A 244 10.72 3.93 -24.85
C ASP A 244 11.43 2.56 -24.85
N PRO A 245 10.87 1.50 -25.49
CA PRO A 245 11.34 0.14 -25.26
C PRO A 245 12.84 -0.04 -25.53
N GLY A 246 13.55 -0.51 -24.50
CA GLY A 246 14.98 -0.83 -24.59
C GLY A 246 15.91 0.35 -24.34
N LYS A 247 15.39 1.57 -24.09
CA LYS A 247 16.19 2.74 -23.67
C LYS A 247 16.15 2.97 -22.17
N GLU A 248 15.14 2.46 -21.49
CA GLU A 248 14.96 2.55 -20.04
C GLU A 248 16.05 1.77 -19.28
N TYR A 249 16.45 2.29 -18.12
CA TYR A 249 17.41 1.62 -17.24
C TYR A 249 17.23 2.04 -15.78
N ILE A 250 17.78 1.24 -14.88
CA ILE A 250 17.88 1.57 -13.46
C ILE A 250 19.34 1.68 -13.03
N ILE A 251 19.58 2.41 -11.94
CA ILE A 251 20.88 2.48 -11.27
C ILE A 251 20.74 1.81 -9.89
N LEU A 252 21.55 0.79 -9.68
CA LEU A 252 21.66 0.08 -8.41
C LEU A 252 22.84 0.59 -7.60
N LEU A 253 22.70 0.67 -6.29
CA LEU A 253 23.76 0.95 -5.31
C LEU A 253 23.98 -0.27 -4.42
N ASN A 254 25.23 -0.69 -4.23
CA ASN A 254 25.61 -1.67 -3.22
C ASN A 254 26.23 -0.98 -2.01
N LYS A 255 25.52 -1.01 -0.88
CA LYS A 255 25.92 -0.41 0.39
C LYS A 255 26.79 -1.35 1.24
N THR A 256 27.05 -2.56 0.76
CA THR A 256 27.84 -3.56 1.48
C THR A 256 29.32 -3.45 1.16
N ASN A 257 30.14 -4.13 1.93
CA ASN A 257 31.59 -4.23 1.73
C ASN A 257 32.00 -5.45 0.89
N LYS A 258 31.07 -6.06 0.14
CA LYS A 258 31.32 -7.22 -0.71
C LYS A 258 30.70 -7.02 -2.08
N ASP A 259 31.37 -7.57 -3.08
CA ASP A 259 30.82 -7.64 -4.44
C ASP A 259 29.60 -8.57 -4.47
N ILE A 260 28.58 -8.18 -5.22
CA ILE A 260 27.32 -8.91 -5.34
C ILE A 260 27.15 -9.39 -6.77
N ASN A 261 27.01 -10.70 -6.94
CA ASN A 261 26.64 -11.30 -8.22
C ASN A 261 25.14 -11.16 -8.43
N LEU A 262 24.74 -10.42 -9.47
CA LEU A 262 23.35 -10.17 -9.83
C LEU A 262 22.80 -11.20 -10.83
N ALA A 263 23.56 -12.22 -11.21
CA ALA A 263 23.10 -13.24 -12.15
C ALA A 263 21.79 -13.89 -11.67
N GLY A 264 20.76 -13.81 -12.51
CA GLY A 264 19.43 -14.37 -12.24
C GLY A 264 18.54 -13.50 -11.35
N TRP A 265 19.01 -12.33 -10.91
CA TRP A 265 18.16 -11.32 -10.28
C TRP A 265 17.18 -10.75 -11.30
N GLN A 266 16.09 -10.14 -10.85
CA GLN A 266 15.03 -9.64 -11.72
C GLN A 266 14.66 -8.20 -11.38
N ILE A 267 14.38 -7.42 -12.41
CA ILE A 267 13.68 -6.13 -12.31
C ILE A 267 12.24 -6.37 -12.72
N VAL A 268 11.29 -5.97 -11.89
CA VAL A 268 9.85 -6.20 -12.09
C VAL A 268 9.11 -4.87 -12.10
N ASP A 269 8.25 -4.67 -13.09
CA ASP A 269 7.43 -3.47 -13.24
C ASP A 269 6.05 -3.58 -12.55
N LYS A 270 5.26 -2.50 -12.65
CA LYS A 270 3.92 -2.40 -12.05
C LYS A 270 2.89 -3.39 -12.60
N LEU A 271 3.13 -3.94 -13.79
CA LEU A 271 2.28 -4.94 -14.44
C LEU A 271 2.82 -6.36 -14.23
N LYS A 272 3.80 -6.54 -13.33
CA LYS A 272 4.48 -7.81 -13.04
C LYS A 272 5.26 -8.38 -14.23
N LYS A 273 5.58 -7.58 -15.26
CA LYS A 273 6.55 -7.99 -16.27
C LYS A 273 7.95 -7.88 -15.70
N SER A 274 8.86 -8.76 -16.13
CA SER A 274 10.21 -8.80 -15.58
C SER A 274 11.31 -8.87 -16.64
N ASP A 275 12.44 -8.27 -16.30
CA ASP A 275 13.73 -8.47 -16.98
C ASP A 275 14.68 -9.22 -16.04
N VAL A 276 15.31 -10.28 -16.56
CA VAL A 276 16.33 -11.04 -15.82
C VAL A 276 17.70 -10.40 -16.04
N ILE A 277 18.37 -10.06 -14.95
CA ILE A 277 19.74 -9.56 -14.97
C ILE A 277 20.68 -10.71 -15.31
N GLY A 278 21.45 -10.55 -16.39
CA GLY A 278 22.48 -11.49 -16.81
C GLY A 278 23.68 -11.51 -15.86
N ASN A 279 24.81 -12.05 -16.33
CA ASN A 279 26.04 -12.15 -15.53
C ASN A 279 26.67 -10.77 -15.31
N LYS A 280 26.24 -10.09 -14.24
CA LYS A 280 26.74 -8.79 -13.79
C LYS A 280 27.18 -8.89 -12.33
N VAL A 281 28.26 -8.19 -12.01
CA VAL A 281 28.75 -8.01 -10.65
C VAL A 281 28.58 -6.54 -10.28
N LEU A 282 27.93 -6.28 -9.16
CA LEU A 282 27.80 -4.97 -8.55
C LEU A 282 28.87 -4.84 -7.46
N PRO A 283 29.94 -4.05 -7.66
CA PRO A 283 31.05 -3.97 -6.72
C PRO A 283 30.64 -3.43 -5.35
N ALA A 284 31.41 -3.77 -4.32
CA ALA A 284 31.24 -3.24 -2.96
C ALA A 284 31.29 -1.70 -2.94
N GLY A 285 30.30 -1.06 -2.30
CA GLY A 285 30.26 0.40 -2.15
C GLY A 285 30.02 1.19 -3.44
N ASP A 286 29.69 0.53 -4.55
CA ASP A 286 29.62 1.15 -5.88
C ASP A 286 28.21 1.06 -6.49
N THR A 287 28.05 1.64 -7.67
CA THR A 287 26.82 1.65 -8.45
C THR A 287 26.94 0.89 -9.76
N LEU A 288 25.81 0.39 -10.27
CA LEU A 288 25.75 -0.24 -11.59
C LEU A 288 24.46 0.13 -12.30
N ARG A 289 24.58 0.56 -13.56
CA ARG A 289 23.45 0.73 -14.47
C ARG A 289 23.02 -0.62 -15.05
N ILE A 290 21.73 -0.92 -14.97
CA ILE A 290 21.10 -2.08 -15.58
C ILE A 290 20.13 -1.61 -16.66
N GLN A 291 20.47 -1.86 -17.92
CA GLN A 291 19.62 -1.58 -19.08
C GLN A 291 18.48 -2.60 -19.16
N LEU A 292 17.25 -2.13 -19.37
CA LEU A 292 16.10 -2.99 -19.64
C LEU A 292 16.12 -3.46 -21.09
N THR A 293 15.53 -4.64 -21.34
CA THR A 293 15.60 -5.26 -22.68
C THR A 293 14.61 -4.67 -23.67
N GLY A 294 13.58 -3.97 -23.17
CA GLY A 294 12.42 -3.54 -23.95
C GLY A 294 11.43 -4.67 -24.30
N GLN A 295 11.67 -5.89 -23.83
CA GLN A 295 10.77 -7.04 -24.01
C GLN A 295 10.15 -7.51 -22.69
N GLY A 296 10.78 -7.18 -21.56
CA GLY A 296 10.37 -7.55 -20.21
C GLY A 296 9.68 -6.42 -19.46
N ALA A 297 10.30 -6.00 -18.35
CA ALA A 297 9.85 -4.89 -17.53
C ALA A 297 9.81 -3.59 -18.36
N GLN A 298 8.78 -2.76 -18.13
CA GLN A 298 8.62 -1.48 -18.79
C GLN A 298 8.25 -0.38 -17.79
N LEU A 299 9.03 0.70 -17.78
CA LEU A 299 8.92 1.83 -16.88
C LEU A 299 8.11 2.94 -17.55
N THR A 300 6.82 2.99 -17.27
CA THR A 300 5.94 3.98 -17.90
C THR A 300 6.18 5.41 -17.42
N ASN A 301 6.18 6.36 -18.35
CA ASN A 301 6.16 7.79 -18.04
C ASN A 301 4.87 8.33 -17.38
N LYS A 302 3.94 7.45 -16.95
CA LYS A 302 2.70 7.81 -16.24
C LYS A 302 2.76 7.50 -14.75
N GLY A 303 3.96 7.32 -14.22
CA GLY A 303 4.18 6.82 -12.87
C GLY A 303 4.05 5.30 -12.79
N GLY A 304 4.77 4.73 -11.84
CA GLY A 304 4.90 3.30 -11.70
C GLY A 304 5.68 2.90 -10.46
N ASN A 305 6.07 1.64 -10.44
CA ASN A 305 6.95 1.10 -9.43
C ASN A 305 7.98 0.17 -10.07
N ILE A 306 9.08 -0.02 -9.35
CA ILE A 306 10.21 -0.85 -9.77
C ILE A 306 10.55 -1.73 -8.59
N THR A 307 10.59 -3.04 -8.80
CA THR A 307 10.93 -4.02 -7.76
C THR A 307 12.17 -4.80 -8.19
N LEU A 308 13.16 -4.89 -7.29
CA LEU A 308 14.34 -5.71 -7.46
C LEU A 308 14.17 -7.01 -6.68
N LEU A 309 14.16 -8.14 -7.39
CA LEU A 309 14.13 -9.48 -6.80
C LEU A 309 15.50 -10.16 -6.97
N ASN A 310 15.92 -10.94 -5.98
CA ASN A 310 17.06 -11.84 -6.15
C ASN A 310 16.67 -13.10 -6.95
N LYS A 311 17.64 -13.99 -7.18
CA LYS A 311 17.43 -15.25 -7.91
C LYS A 311 16.47 -16.23 -7.21
N GLU A 312 16.21 -16.04 -5.92
CA GLU A 312 15.22 -16.79 -5.14
C GLU A 312 13.82 -16.13 -5.13
N ASN A 313 13.59 -15.09 -5.96
CA ASN A 313 12.38 -14.27 -5.99
C ASN A 313 12.08 -13.50 -4.68
N LEU A 314 13.08 -13.34 -3.81
CA LEU A 314 12.96 -12.49 -2.63
C LEU A 314 13.15 -11.04 -3.04
N LYS A 315 12.24 -10.18 -2.57
CA LYS A 315 12.36 -8.74 -2.74
C LYS A 315 13.58 -8.21 -1.99
N ILE A 316 14.47 -7.57 -2.73
CA ILE A 316 15.66 -6.90 -2.19
C ILE A 316 15.41 -5.42 -1.99
N ASP A 317 14.77 -4.78 -2.97
CA ASP A 317 14.37 -3.39 -2.88
C ASP A 317 13.13 -3.11 -3.75
N GLY A 318 12.47 -1.99 -3.49
CA GLY A 318 11.39 -1.52 -4.35
C GLY A 318 11.14 -0.03 -4.16
N VAL A 319 10.89 0.65 -5.27
CA VAL A 319 10.68 2.10 -5.33
C VAL A 319 9.44 2.41 -6.18
N THR A 320 8.93 3.62 -6.03
CA THR A 320 7.81 4.17 -6.78
C THR A 320 8.22 5.52 -7.38
N TYR A 321 7.53 5.92 -8.44
CA TYR A 321 7.66 7.24 -9.03
C TYR A 321 6.32 7.67 -9.59
N THR A 322 6.09 8.97 -9.59
CA THR A 322 4.87 9.61 -10.06
C THR A 322 4.97 9.99 -11.54
N LYS A 323 3.86 10.46 -12.10
CA LYS A 323 3.87 11.05 -13.43
C LYS A 323 4.70 12.34 -13.46
N GLU A 324 4.67 13.11 -12.38
CA GLU A 324 5.41 14.36 -12.21
C GLU A 324 6.92 14.10 -12.22
N ASP A 325 7.38 13.03 -11.56
CA ASP A 325 8.78 12.61 -11.59
C ASP A 325 9.23 12.27 -13.01
N ALA A 326 8.34 11.65 -13.80
CA ALA A 326 8.60 11.25 -15.18
C ALA A 326 8.36 12.36 -16.22
N ALA A 327 8.09 13.60 -15.80
CA ALA A 327 7.58 14.64 -16.70
C ALA A 327 8.59 15.14 -17.75
N ILE A 328 9.89 14.96 -17.50
CA ILE A 328 10.96 15.48 -18.36
C ILE A 328 11.64 14.32 -19.07
N GLU A 329 11.69 14.37 -20.39
CA GLU A 329 12.36 13.38 -21.23
C GLU A 329 13.88 13.38 -20.98
N ASP A 330 14.50 12.19 -21.05
CA ASP A 330 15.93 11.96 -20.86
C ASP A 330 16.51 12.41 -19.51
N GLN A 331 15.64 12.72 -18.54
CA GLN A 331 16.04 13.03 -17.18
C GLN A 331 15.97 11.79 -16.28
N LEU A 332 17.03 11.58 -15.50
CA LEU A 332 17.01 10.59 -14.43
C LEU A 332 16.07 11.02 -13.31
N VAL A 333 15.22 10.08 -12.90
CA VAL A 333 14.41 10.18 -11.68
C VAL A 333 15.23 9.64 -10.52
N GLU A 334 15.36 10.41 -9.45
CA GLU A 334 15.92 9.97 -8.16
C GLU A 334 14.83 9.22 -7.37
N LEU A 335 15.17 8.08 -6.76
CA LEU A 335 14.21 7.09 -6.24
C LEU A 335 14.49 6.65 -4.80
#